data_AF-A0ABD5Y0W3-F1
#
_entry.id   AF-A0ABD5Y0W3-F1
#
_cell.length_a   1.000
_cell.length_b   1.000
_cell.length_c   1.000
_cell.angle_alpha   90.00
_cell.angle_beta   90.00
_cell.angle_gamma   90.00
#
_symmetry.space_group_name_H-M   'P 1'
#
loop_
_entity.id
_entity.type
_entity.pdbx_description
1 polymer ?
#
loop_
_entity_poly.entity_id
_entity_poly.type
_entity_poly.pdbx_seq_one_letter_code
_entity_poly.pdbx_strand_id
1 'polypeptide(L)' 'MTQYVSTDYPSLAKTGFLLGVSLFALGAAGELVGTAVLGGVPGWEQTLFFDMEVLGILLGLFSPLVFGIVLPLVE' A
#
# COMPACT_ATOMS: atom_id res chain seq x y z
N MET A 1 -29.40 1.62 23.95
CA MET A 1 -29.27 1.91 22.51
C MET A 1 -28.07 1.13 22.02
N THR A 2 -28.28 0.05 21.30
CA THR A 2 -27.19 -0.77 20.74
C THR A 2 -26.65 0.00 19.54
N GLN A 3 -25.47 0.61 19.68
CA GLN A 3 -24.82 1.29 18.57
C GLN A 3 -24.23 0.20 17.67
N TYR A 4 -24.89 -0.09 16.55
CA TYR A 4 -24.32 -0.93 15.51
C TYR A 4 -23.14 -0.15 14.93
N VAL A 5 -21.92 -0.53 15.28
CA VAL A 5 -20.72 -0.07 14.59
C VAL A 5 -20.73 -0.78 13.25
N SER A 6 -21.33 -0.14 12.24
CA SER A 6 -21.19 -0.59 10.85
C SER A 6 -19.75 -0.36 10.43
N THR A 7 -18.99 -1.42 10.22
CA THR A 7 -17.63 -1.33 9.68
C THR A 7 -17.70 -0.72 8.27
N ASP A 8 -17.07 0.44 8.08
CA ASP A 8 -17.03 1.13 6.78
C ASP A 8 -15.99 0.46 5.87
N TYR A 9 -16.40 -0.69 5.32
CA TYR A 9 -15.65 -1.48 4.35
C TYR A 9 -15.14 -0.69 3.14
N PRO A 10 -15.97 0.18 2.50
CA PRO A 10 -15.48 1.06 1.42
C PRO A 10 -14.34 2.00 1.85
N SER A 11 -14.41 2.58 3.05
CA SER A 11 -13.37 3.48 3.54
C SER A 11 -12.05 2.73 3.79
N LEU A 12 -12.11 1.53 4.38
CA LEU A 12 -10.94 0.68 4.59
C LEU A 12 -10.30 0.26 3.26
N ALA A 13 -11.11 -0.18 2.29
CA ALA A 13 -10.66 -0.55 0.95
C ALA A 13 -9.87 0.59 0.27
N LYS A 14 -10.42 1.81 0.28
CA LYS A 14 -9.82 3.00 -0.31
C LYS A 14 -8.54 3.42 0.39
N THR A 15 -8.56 3.44 1.72
CA THR A 15 -7.39 3.87 2.50
C THR A 15 -6.23 2.91 2.30
N GLY A 16 -6.48 1.59 2.32
CA GLY A 16 -5.44 0.60 2.04
C GLY A 16 -4.95 0.65 0.59
N PHE A 17 -5.84 0.92 -0.38
CA PHE A 17 -5.43 1.15 -1.78
C PHE A 17 -4.50 2.36 -1.91
N LEU A 18 -4.90 3.50 -1.32
CA LEU A 18 -4.12 4.73 -1.37
C LEU A 18 -2.78 4.59 -0.63
N LEU A 19 -2.75 3.89 0.49
CA LEU A 19 -1.51 3.55 1.18
C LEU A 19 -0.61 2.69 0.30
N GLY A 20 -1.15 1.66 -0.34
CA GLY A 20 -0.39 0.79 -1.24
C GLY A 20 0.22 1.56 -2.42
N VAL A 21 -0.58 2.39 -3.11
CA VAL A 21 -0.11 3.25 -4.20
C VAL A 21 0.96 4.23 -3.71
N SER A 22 0.78 4.81 -2.53
CA SER A 22 1.75 5.75 -1.96
C SER A 22 3.07 5.06 -1.63
N LEU A 23 3.03 3.87 -1.04
CA LEU A 23 4.23 3.10 -0.72
C LEU A 23 5.00 2.72 -2.00
N PHE A 24 4.28 2.26 -3.03
CA PHE A 24 4.85 1.94 -4.33
C PHE A 24 5.48 3.17 -5.00
N ALA A 25 4.76 4.29 -5.04
CA ALA A 25 5.25 5.51 -5.64
C ALA A 25 6.49 6.05 -4.92
N LEU A 26 6.54 5.95 -3.59
CA LEU A 26 7.70 6.37 -2.80
C LEU A 26 8.91 5.43 -2.97
N GLY A 27 8.69 4.11 -3.06
CA GLY A 27 9.75 3.15 -3.36
C GLY A 27 10.40 3.45 -4.72
N ALA A 28 9.58 3.53 -5.77
CA ALA A 28 10.04 3.81 -7.12
C ALA A 28 10.71 5.18 -7.25
N ALA A 29 10.13 6.22 -6.63
CA ALA A 29 10.74 7.54 -6.61
C ALA A 29 12.06 7.55 -5.84
N GLY A 30 12.15 6.82 -4.73
CA GLY A 30 13.35 6.70 -3.90
C GLY A 30 14.51 6.08 -4.67
N GLU A 31 14.27 4.98 -5.38
CA GLU A 31 15.30 4.32 -6.18
C GLU A 31 15.75 5.19 -7.37
N LEU A 32 14.79 5.82 -8.08
CA LEU A 32 15.09 6.72 -9.21
C LEU A 32 15.89 7.94 -8.76
N VAL A 33 15.44 8.62 -7.71
CA VAL A 33 16.10 9.84 -7.19
C VAL A 33 17.45 9.49 -6.57
N GLY A 34 17.52 8.42 -5.78
CA GLY A 34 18.76 7.97 -5.18
C GLY A 34 19.83 7.65 -6.22
N THR A 35 19.45 6.94 -7.29
CA THR A 35 20.38 6.64 -8.38
C THR A 35 20.76 7.89 -9.17
N ALA A 36 19.80 8.76 -9.48
CA ALA A 36 20.03 9.94 -10.32
C ALA A 36 20.82 11.07 -9.62
N VAL A 37 20.59 11.27 -8.32
CA VAL A 37 21.15 12.40 -7.56
C VAL A 37 22.40 11.99 -6.77
N LEU A 38 22.41 10.79 -6.19
CA LEU A 38 23.50 10.32 -5.32
C LEU A 38 24.51 9.43 -6.06
N GLY A 39 24.23 9.08 -7.32
CA GLY A 39 25.06 8.17 -8.11
C GLY A 39 24.88 6.70 -7.74
N GLY A 40 23.83 6.39 -6.97
CA GLY A 40 23.53 5.07 -6.44
C GLY A 40 23.21 5.10 -4.96
N VAL A 41 22.51 4.08 -4.48
CA VAL A 41 22.17 3.89 -3.06
C VAL A 41 22.82 2.61 -2.53
N PRO A 42 23.17 2.55 -1.23
CA PRO A 42 23.63 1.32 -0.59
C PRO A 42 22.64 0.16 -0.80
N GLY A 43 23.14 -1.07 -0.85
CA GLY A 43 22.28 -2.24 -1.14
C GLY A 43 21.13 -2.46 -0.15
N TRP A 44 21.27 -2.01 1.10
CA TRP A 44 20.17 -2.08 2.07
C TRP A 44 19.06 -1.06 1.78
N GLU A 45 19.39 0.12 1.26
CA GLU A 45 18.40 1.12 0.83
C GLU A 45 17.66 0.64 -0.42
N GLN A 46 18.39 0.04 -1.36
CA GLN A 46 17.79 -0.56 -2.55
C GLN A 46 16.79 -1.67 -2.17
N THR A 47 17.16 -2.53 -1.22
CA THR A 47 16.25 -3.58 -0.72
C THR A 47 15.03 -2.95 -0.04
N LEU A 48 15.20 -1.88 0.72
CA LEU A 48 14.10 -1.19 1.39
C LEU A 48 13.13 -0.53 0.39
N PHE A 49 13.63 0.13 -0.66
CA PHE A 49 12.77 0.67 -1.73
C PHE A 49 12.03 -0.43 -2.48
N PHE A 50 12.71 -1.54 -2.78
CA PHE A 50 12.08 -2.69 -3.40
C PHE A 50 10.98 -3.30 -2.51
N ASP A 51 11.22 -3.46 -1.22
CA ASP A 51 10.22 -3.96 -0.26
C ASP A 51 9.01 -3.02 -0.19
N MET A 52 9.23 -1.70 -0.23
CA MET A 52 8.16 -0.70 -0.31
C MET A 52 7.31 -0.85 -1.58
N GLU A 53 7.93 -1.13 -2.72
CA GLU A 53 7.19 -1.39 -3.97
C GLU A 53 6.34 -2.66 -3.87
N VAL A 54 6.94 -3.75 -3.41
CA VAL A 54 6.25 -5.04 -3.27
C VAL A 54 5.09 -4.93 -2.28
N LEU A 55 5.32 -4.37 -1.10
CA LEU A 55 4.27 -4.14 -0.11
C LEU A 55 3.21 -3.16 -0.63
N GLY A 56 3.61 -2.17 -1.42
CA GLY A 56 2.70 -1.20 -2.01
C GLY A 56 1.73 -1.86 -2.99
N ILE A 57 2.25 -2.74 -3.86
CA ILE A 57 1.43 -3.54 -4.79
C ILE A 57 0.52 -4.49 -4.01
N LEU A 58 1.05 -5.20 -3.01
CA LEU A 58 0.26 -6.13 -2.21
C LEU A 58 -0.89 -5.40 -1.49
N LEU A 59 -0.61 -4.30 -0.78
CA LEU A 59 -1.65 -3.53 -0.11
C LEU A 59 -2.63 -2.91 -1.11
N GLY A 60 -2.12 -2.35 -2.20
CA GLY A 60 -2.90 -1.75 -3.26
C GLY A 60 -3.91 -2.72 -3.87
N LEU A 61 -3.47 -3.93 -4.18
CA LEU A 61 -4.33 -4.93 -4.82
C LEU A 61 -5.25 -5.63 -3.81
N PHE A 62 -4.71 -6.07 -2.66
CA PHE A 62 -5.45 -6.89 -1.72
C PHE A 62 -6.43 -6.08 -0.86
N SER A 63 -6.18 -4.80 -0.59
CA SER A 63 -7.11 -3.98 0.22
C SER A 63 -8.52 -3.89 -0.41
N PRO A 64 -8.69 -3.49 -1.69
CA PRO A 64 -10.01 -3.51 -2.32
C PRO A 64 -10.62 -4.90 -2.44
N LEU A 65 -9.82 -5.94 -2.67
CA LEU A 65 -10.33 -7.32 -2.76
C LEU A 65 -10.88 -7.79 -1.42
N VAL A 66 -10.14 -7.61 -0.33
CA VAL A 66 -10.55 -8.08 1.00
C VAL A 66 -11.68 -7.22 1.55
N PHE A 67 -11.49 -5.90 1.63
CA PHE A 67 -12.47 -5.02 2.28
C PHE A 67 -13.62 -4.64 1.36
N GLY A 68 -13.41 -4.52 0.04
CA GLY A 68 -14.46 -4.13 -0.89
C GLY A 68 -15.33 -5.29 -1.40
N ILE A 69 -14.82 -6.52 -1.36
CA ILE A 69 -15.50 -7.70 -1.94
C ILE A 69 -15.69 -8.80 -0.90
N VAL A 70 -14.60 -9.33 -0.31
CA VAL A 70 -14.69 -10.53 0.53
C VAL A 70 -15.48 -10.27 1.81
N LEU A 71 -15.11 -9.26 2.60
CA LEU A 71 -15.74 -9.00 3.89
C LEU A 71 -17.24 -8.66 3.78
N PRO A 72 -17.69 -7.80 2.84
CA PRO A 72 -19.12 -7.52 2.65
C PRO A 72 -19.96 -8.72 2.18
N LEU A 73 -19.33 -9.80 1.68
CA LEU A 73 -20.02 -11.02 1.25
C LEU A 73 -20.03 -12.10 2.34
N VAL A 74 -19.12 -12.03 3.31
CA VAL A 74 -18.99 -12.98 4.42
C VAL A 74 -19.85 -12.58 5.61
N GLU A 75 -20.04 -11.28 5.80
CA GLU A 75 -20.90 -10.68 6.84
C GLU A 75 -22.30 -10.35 6.32
#